data_AF-A0A2L0A465-F1
#
_entry.id   AF-A0A2L0A465-F1
#
_cell.length_a   1.000
_cell.length_b   1.000
_cell.length_c   1.000
_cell.angle_alpha   90.00
_cell.angle_beta   90.00
_cell.angle_gamma   90.00
#
_symmetry.space_group_name_H-M   'P 1'
#
loop_
_entity.id
_entity.type
_entity.pdbx_description
1 polymer ?
#
loop_
_entity_poly.entity_id
_entity_poly.type
_entity_poly.pdbx_seq_one_letter_code
_entity_poly.pdbx_strand_id
1 'polypeptide(L)'
;FFRSISLSHGSSLQDTLRLLTLWFDYGQWPPVYEALVEGLRTIEIDTWLQVIPQLIARIDTPRAQVGRLIRHLLMDIGKHHPQALVYPLTVACKSASTARRNAANKLLKNMCEHSPGLVQQAVMVSDELIRVAILWHELWHEGLEEASRLYFGERNVKGMFEKLEPLHAMIQKGPQTLKETSFNQAYGRDLQDAQEWCGRYK
;
A
#
# COMPACT_ATOMS: atom_id res chain seq x y z
N PHE A 1 -18.17 15.03 -20.52
CA PHE A 1 -16.80 14.90 -19.98
C PHE A 1 -15.84 14.24 -20.96
N PHE A 2 -16.06 13.00 -21.43
CA PHE A 2 -15.14 12.32 -22.36
C PHE A 2 -14.65 13.17 -23.55
N ARG A 3 -15.58 13.76 -24.33
CA ARG A 3 -15.21 14.65 -25.44
C ARG A 3 -14.47 15.92 -25.01
N SER A 4 -14.79 16.47 -23.84
CA SER A 4 -14.11 17.66 -23.30
C SER A 4 -12.66 17.31 -22.98
N ILE A 5 -12.45 16.16 -22.33
CA ILE A 5 -11.14 15.65 -21.96
C ILE A 5 -10.29 15.38 -23.21
N SER A 6 -10.84 14.72 -24.23
CA SER A 6 -10.11 14.40 -25.46
C SER A 6 -9.70 15.65 -26.27
N LEU A 7 -10.43 16.76 -26.14
CA LEU A 7 -10.13 18.01 -26.82
C LEU A 7 -9.23 18.95 -26.00
N SER A 8 -9.01 18.65 -24.72
CA SER A 8 -8.28 19.51 -23.79
C SER A 8 -6.82 19.10 -23.70
N HIS A 9 -5.95 19.72 -24.50
CA HIS A 9 -4.50 19.53 -24.39
C HIS A 9 -3.95 20.30 -23.17
N GLY A 10 -3.84 19.61 -22.02
CA GLY A 10 -3.09 20.07 -20.83
C GLY A 10 -3.91 20.58 -19.63
N SER A 11 -5.19 20.95 -19.81
CA SER A 11 -6.06 21.45 -18.72
C SER A 11 -7.30 20.56 -18.49
N SER A 12 -7.15 19.24 -18.60
CA SER A 12 -8.27 18.29 -18.45
C SER A 12 -8.51 17.81 -17.01
N LEU A 13 -7.64 18.15 -16.05
CA LEU A 13 -7.69 17.61 -14.69
C LEU A 13 -9.06 17.76 -14.03
N GLN A 14 -9.66 18.95 -14.11
CA GLN A 14 -10.96 19.22 -13.50
C GLN A 14 -12.05 18.30 -14.08
N ASP A 15 -12.07 18.14 -15.40
CA ASP A 15 -13.04 17.29 -16.08
C ASP A 15 -12.79 15.80 -15.81
N THR A 16 -11.53 15.39 -15.71
CA THR A 16 -11.13 14.02 -15.33
C THR A 16 -11.57 13.71 -13.91
N LEU A 17 -11.39 14.64 -12.95
CA LEU A 17 -11.84 14.46 -11.57
C LEU A 17 -13.37 14.41 -11.47
N ARG A 18 -14.09 15.25 -12.21
CA ARG A 18 -15.56 15.20 -12.30
C ARG A 18 -16.06 13.87 -12.87
N LEU A 19 -15.37 13.36 -13.90
CA LEU A 19 -15.65 12.04 -14.45
C LEU A 19 -15.41 10.93 -13.42
N LEU A 20 -14.32 10.99 -12.64
CA LEU A 20 -14.07 10.04 -11.56
C LEU A 20 -15.14 10.08 -10.48
N THR A 21 -15.63 11.26 -10.09
CA THR A 21 -16.75 11.38 -9.15
C THR A 21 -17.99 10.64 -9.68
N LEU A 22 -18.38 10.91 -10.93
CA LEU A 22 -19.53 10.24 -11.55
C LEU A 22 -19.34 8.72 -11.63
N TRP A 23 -18.13 8.29 -11.99
CA TRP A 23 -17.80 6.87 -12.08
C TRP A 23 -17.87 6.18 -10.71
N PHE A 24 -17.23 6.74 -9.69
CA PHE A 24 -17.19 6.12 -8.38
C PHE A 24 -18.57 6.08 -7.71
N ASP A 25 -19.37 7.12 -7.88
CA ASP A 25 -20.67 7.23 -7.21
C ASP A 25 -21.79 6.50 -7.97
N TYR A 26 -21.82 6.60 -9.31
CA TYR A 26 -22.93 6.11 -10.14
C TYR A 26 -22.54 5.01 -11.14
N GLY A 27 -21.26 4.63 -11.26
CA GLY A 27 -20.78 3.65 -12.25
C GLY A 27 -21.23 2.21 -12.05
N GLN A 28 -22.06 1.94 -11.04
CA GLN A 28 -22.77 0.67 -10.84
C GLN A 28 -24.11 0.62 -11.60
N TRP A 29 -24.60 1.75 -12.11
CA TRP A 29 -25.83 1.80 -12.89
C TRP A 29 -25.54 1.40 -14.34
N PRO A 30 -26.30 0.47 -14.95
CA PRO A 30 -25.98 -0.06 -16.28
C PRO A 30 -25.76 1.01 -17.37
N PRO A 31 -26.61 2.05 -17.50
CA PRO A 31 -26.39 3.07 -18.53
C PRO A 31 -25.08 3.86 -18.33
N VAL A 32 -24.70 4.11 -17.08
CA VAL A 32 -23.45 4.80 -16.73
C VAL A 32 -22.26 3.88 -16.97
N TYR A 33 -22.37 2.61 -16.60
CA TYR A 33 -21.33 1.60 -16.83
C TYR A 33 -21.02 1.42 -18.32
N GLU A 34 -22.04 1.31 -19.16
CA GLU A 34 -21.88 1.19 -20.63
C GLU A 34 -21.21 2.43 -21.21
N ALA A 35 -21.68 3.63 -20.83
CA ALA A 35 -21.06 4.89 -21.24
C ALA A 35 -19.60 5.02 -20.76
N LEU A 36 -19.26 4.49 -19.58
CA LEU A 36 -17.88 4.44 -19.08
C LEU A 36 -17.02 3.49 -19.89
N VAL A 37 -17.49 2.28 -20.20
CA VAL A 37 -16.74 1.29 -20.99
C VAL A 37 -16.35 1.86 -22.35
N GLU A 38 -17.29 2.51 -23.04
CA GLU A 38 -17.02 3.13 -24.34
C GLU A 38 -16.14 4.36 -24.20
N GLY A 39 -16.47 5.26 -23.27
CA GLY A 39 -15.78 6.53 -23.12
C GLY A 39 -14.32 6.38 -22.66
N LEU A 40 -14.03 5.43 -21.77
CA LEU A 40 -12.66 5.19 -21.27
C LEU A 40 -11.69 4.85 -22.41
N ARG A 41 -12.15 4.16 -23.45
CA ARG A 41 -11.33 3.81 -24.63
C ARG A 41 -10.99 5.00 -25.52
N THR A 42 -11.75 6.10 -25.41
CA THR A 42 -11.57 7.30 -26.24
C THR A 42 -10.56 8.30 -25.65
N ILE A 43 -10.20 8.17 -24.37
CA ILE A 43 -9.27 9.06 -23.68
C ILE A 43 -7.85 8.50 -23.80
N GLU A 44 -6.89 9.36 -24.16
CA GLU A 44 -5.47 9.00 -24.20
C GLU A 44 -4.95 8.54 -22.84
N ILE A 45 -4.09 7.52 -22.84
CA ILE A 45 -3.62 6.87 -21.61
C ILE A 45 -2.91 7.86 -20.65
N ASP A 46 -2.18 8.83 -21.21
CA ASP A 46 -1.46 9.87 -20.48
C ASP A 46 -2.37 10.74 -19.60
N THR A 47 -3.63 10.91 -20.01
CA THR A 47 -4.60 11.72 -19.26
C THR A 47 -4.92 11.12 -17.89
N TRP A 48 -4.77 9.80 -17.73
CA TRP A 48 -5.04 9.11 -16.48
C TRP A 48 -3.89 9.19 -15.48
N LEU A 49 -2.68 9.55 -15.92
CA LEU A 49 -1.49 9.61 -15.07
C LEU A 49 -1.68 10.61 -13.91
N GLN A 50 -2.30 11.75 -14.19
CA GLN A 50 -2.59 12.79 -13.19
C GLN A 50 -3.60 12.35 -12.11
N VAL A 51 -4.36 11.28 -12.33
CA VAL A 51 -5.38 10.77 -11.39
C VAL A 51 -5.11 9.36 -10.85
N ILE A 52 -3.88 8.85 -11.01
CA ILE A 52 -3.46 7.57 -10.42
C ILE A 52 -3.75 7.50 -8.91
N PRO A 53 -3.48 8.53 -8.08
CA PRO A 53 -3.77 8.46 -6.64
C PRO A 53 -5.24 8.17 -6.33
N GLN A 54 -6.17 8.78 -7.07
CA GLN A 54 -7.62 8.61 -6.90
C GLN A 54 -8.09 7.22 -7.34
N LEU A 55 -7.52 6.69 -8.43
CA LEU A 55 -7.79 5.32 -8.89
C LEU A 55 -7.28 4.28 -7.89
N ILE A 56 -6.04 4.43 -7.43
CA ILE A 56 -5.42 3.54 -6.44
C ILE A 56 -6.17 3.63 -5.11
N ALA A 57 -6.65 4.81 -4.69
CA ALA A 57 -7.47 4.96 -3.49
C ALA A 57 -8.72 4.06 -3.52
N ARG A 58 -9.28 3.76 -4.70
CA ARG A 58 -10.50 2.95 -4.87
C ARG A 58 -10.25 1.54 -5.43
N ILE A 59 -9.00 1.06 -5.44
CA ILE A 59 -8.63 -0.25 -5.98
C ILE A 59 -9.37 -1.44 -5.32
N ASP A 60 -9.77 -1.28 -4.06
CA ASP A 60 -10.49 -2.26 -3.24
C ASP A 60 -11.99 -1.97 -3.09
N THR A 61 -12.58 -1.20 -4.00
CA THR A 61 -14.02 -0.93 -3.98
C THR A 61 -14.84 -2.23 -3.97
N PRO A 62 -15.87 -2.36 -3.11
CA PRO A 62 -16.75 -3.52 -3.07
C PRO A 62 -17.67 -3.61 -4.29
N ARG A 63 -17.82 -2.51 -5.04
CA ARG A 63 -18.66 -2.44 -6.25
C ARG A 63 -17.95 -3.15 -7.40
N ALA A 64 -18.36 -4.39 -7.69
CA ALA A 64 -17.68 -5.28 -8.62
C ALA A 64 -17.45 -4.68 -10.03
N GLN A 65 -18.46 -4.03 -10.60
CA GLN A 65 -18.39 -3.38 -11.92
C GLN A 65 -17.38 -2.22 -11.93
N VAL A 66 -17.45 -1.32 -10.95
CA VAL A 66 -16.53 -0.19 -10.80
C VAL A 66 -15.10 -0.69 -10.61
N GLY A 67 -14.90 -1.63 -9.69
CA GLY A 67 -13.58 -2.20 -9.43
C GLY A 67 -12.98 -2.92 -10.63
N ARG A 68 -13.81 -3.57 -11.46
CA ARG A 68 -13.36 -4.21 -12.71
C ARG A 68 -12.80 -3.19 -13.69
N LEU A 69 -13.51 -2.07 -13.90
CA LEU A 69 -13.05 -1.00 -14.77
C LEU A 69 -11.78 -0.34 -14.25
N ILE A 70 -11.67 -0.10 -12.93
CA ILE A 70 -10.46 0.49 -12.33
C ILE A 70 -9.27 -0.42 -12.59
N ARG A 71 -9.41 -1.73 -12.32
CA ARG A 71 -8.34 -2.69 -12.56
C ARG A 71 -7.97 -2.77 -14.03
N HIS A 72 -8.94 -2.75 -14.94
CA HIS A 72 -8.67 -2.74 -16.39
C HIS A 72 -7.84 -1.53 -16.79
N LEU A 73 -8.27 -0.33 -16.39
CA LEU A 73 -7.55 0.91 -16.67
C LEU A 73 -6.14 0.91 -16.07
N LEU A 74 -5.97 0.48 -14.82
CA LEU A 74 -4.65 0.40 -14.19
C LEU A 74 -3.74 -0.64 -14.86
N MET A 75 -4.29 -1.73 -15.39
CA MET A 75 -3.49 -2.67 -16.19
C MET A 75 -3.01 -2.03 -17.49
N ASP A 76 -3.86 -1.25 -18.17
CA ASP A 76 -3.49 -0.55 -19.40
C ASP A 76 -2.44 0.54 -19.15
N ILE A 77 -2.59 1.30 -18.05
CA ILE A 77 -1.59 2.26 -17.59
C ILE A 77 -0.28 1.52 -17.28
N GLY A 78 -0.34 0.38 -16.58
CA GLY A 78 0.84 -0.41 -16.24
C GLY A 78 1.60 -0.94 -17.45
N LYS A 79 0.94 -1.18 -18.58
CA LYS A 79 1.59 -1.61 -19.83
C LYS A 79 2.32 -0.46 -20.54
N HIS A 80 1.76 0.75 -20.54
CA HIS A 80 2.33 1.90 -21.26
C HIS A 80 3.28 2.74 -20.39
N HIS A 81 2.96 2.92 -19.11
CA HIS A 81 3.68 3.76 -18.15
C HIS A 81 3.93 3.03 -16.81
N PRO A 82 4.66 1.89 -16.81
CA PRO A 82 4.88 1.11 -15.58
C PRO A 82 5.57 1.92 -14.47
N GLN A 83 6.44 2.87 -14.83
CA GLN A 83 7.13 3.79 -13.91
C GLN A 83 6.16 4.63 -13.07
N ALA A 84 5.04 5.07 -13.66
CA ALA A 84 4.04 5.88 -12.96
C ALA A 84 3.24 5.06 -11.93
N LEU A 85 3.19 3.75 -12.10
CA LEU A 85 2.32 2.86 -11.33
C LEU A 85 3.06 2.05 -10.25
N VAL A 86 4.37 1.81 -10.45
CA VAL A 86 5.13 0.89 -9.61
C VAL A 86 5.17 1.30 -8.13
N TYR A 87 5.44 2.56 -7.81
CA TYR A 87 5.48 3.02 -6.42
C TYR A 87 4.10 3.04 -5.74
N PRO A 88 3.04 3.62 -6.35
CA PRO A 88 1.69 3.56 -5.80
C PRO A 88 1.20 2.13 -5.53
N LEU A 89 1.52 1.17 -6.43
CA LEU A 89 1.16 -0.23 -6.24
C LEU A 89 1.98 -0.90 -5.13
N THR A 90 3.29 -0.69 -5.08
CA THR A 90 4.14 -1.29 -4.04
C THR A 90 3.71 -0.85 -2.63
N VAL A 91 3.30 0.41 -2.46
CA VAL A 91 2.70 0.90 -1.21
C VAL A 91 1.36 0.19 -0.93
N ALA A 92 0.49 0.08 -1.93
CA ALA A 92 -0.80 -0.59 -1.76
C ALA A 92 -0.66 -2.10 -1.44
N CYS A 93 0.39 -2.77 -1.90
CA CYS A 93 0.69 -4.17 -1.58
C CYS A 93 1.04 -4.39 -0.10
N LYS A 94 1.50 -3.36 0.61
CA LYS A 94 1.83 -3.40 2.06
C LYS A 94 0.66 -2.99 2.96
N SER A 95 -0.51 -2.75 2.39
CA SER A 95 -1.72 -2.33 3.12
C SER A 95 -2.19 -3.37 4.15
N ALA A 96 -2.66 -2.88 5.31
CA ALA A 96 -3.37 -3.68 6.31
C ALA A 96 -4.71 -4.25 5.79
N SER A 97 -5.42 -3.51 4.91
CA SER A 97 -6.61 -4.01 4.22
C SER A 97 -6.24 -5.17 3.29
N THR A 98 -6.83 -6.34 3.55
CA THR A 98 -6.63 -7.57 2.76
C THR A 98 -7.14 -7.41 1.33
N ALA A 99 -8.31 -6.77 1.14
CA ALA A 99 -8.88 -6.51 -0.17
C ALA A 99 -7.95 -5.64 -1.02
N ARG A 100 -7.42 -4.56 -0.43
CA ARG A 100 -6.46 -3.64 -1.06
C ARG A 100 -5.16 -4.33 -1.44
N ARG A 101 -4.55 -5.04 -0.49
CA ARG A 101 -3.33 -5.80 -0.70
C ARG A 101 -3.50 -6.84 -1.81
N ASN A 102 -4.59 -7.59 -1.80
CA ASN A 102 -4.86 -8.61 -2.82
C ASN A 102 -5.08 -8.00 -4.21
N ALA A 103 -5.80 -6.89 -4.30
CA ALA A 103 -6.02 -6.21 -5.58
C ALA A 103 -4.71 -5.61 -6.14
N ALA A 104 -3.91 -4.97 -5.29
CA ALA A 104 -2.61 -4.41 -5.67
C ALA A 104 -1.62 -5.49 -6.10
N ASN A 105 -1.51 -6.60 -5.36
CA ASN A 105 -0.64 -7.73 -5.71
C ASN A 105 -1.02 -8.34 -7.06
N LYS A 106 -2.31 -8.44 -7.38
CA LYS A 106 -2.77 -8.92 -8.69
C LYS A 106 -2.33 -7.99 -9.83
N LEU A 107 -2.46 -6.67 -9.66
CA LEU A 107 -2.00 -5.70 -10.66
C LEU A 107 -0.48 -5.71 -10.82
N LEU A 108 0.26 -5.75 -9.70
CA LEU A 108 1.72 -5.80 -9.71
C LEU A 108 2.23 -7.08 -10.40
N LYS A 109 1.55 -8.22 -10.19
CA LYS A 109 1.85 -9.48 -10.88
C LYS A 109 1.64 -9.36 -12.40
N ASN A 110 0.54 -8.75 -12.85
CA ASN A 110 0.30 -8.52 -14.29
C ASN A 110 1.36 -7.59 -14.90
N MET A 111 1.80 -6.56 -14.16
CA MET A 111 2.86 -5.66 -14.61
C MET A 111 4.22 -6.38 -14.68
N CYS A 112 4.46 -7.35 -13.80
CA CYS A 112 5.66 -8.19 -13.80
C CYS A 112 5.82 -9.02 -15.09
N GLU A 113 4.72 -9.36 -15.77
CA GLU A 113 4.77 -10.09 -17.05
C GLU A 113 5.47 -9.28 -18.16
N HIS A 114 5.42 -7.95 -18.10
CA HIS A 114 5.94 -7.05 -19.13
C HIS A 114 7.16 -6.25 -18.65
N SER A 115 7.26 -5.97 -17.35
CA SER A 115 8.33 -5.15 -16.74
C SER A 115 8.88 -5.78 -15.45
N PRO A 116 9.38 -7.03 -15.49
CA PRO A 116 9.80 -7.75 -14.29
C PRO A 116 10.97 -7.07 -13.58
N GLY A 117 11.97 -6.60 -14.32
CA GLY A 117 13.14 -5.93 -13.76
C GLY A 117 12.77 -4.66 -12.99
N LEU A 118 11.91 -3.82 -13.56
CA LEU A 118 11.43 -2.60 -12.91
C LEU A 118 10.64 -2.90 -11.63
N VAL A 119 9.74 -3.89 -11.68
CA VAL A 119 8.96 -4.30 -10.51
C VAL A 119 9.86 -4.80 -9.39
N GLN A 120 10.79 -5.71 -9.70
CA GLN A 120 11.70 -6.28 -8.71
C GLN A 120 12.59 -5.20 -8.08
N GLN A 121 13.15 -4.31 -8.88
CA GLN A 121 13.98 -3.20 -8.40
C GLN A 121 13.19 -2.25 -7.51
N ALA A 122 11.99 -1.84 -7.92
CA ALA A 122 11.17 -0.91 -7.15
C ALA A 122 10.66 -1.52 -5.83
N VAL A 123 10.32 -2.82 -5.82
CA VAL A 123 9.95 -3.52 -4.58
C VAL A 123 11.14 -3.57 -3.62
N MET A 124 12.32 -3.96 -4.10
CA MET A 124 13.54 -3.99 -3.28
C MET A 124 13.88 -2.60 -2.72
N VAL A 125 13.89 -1.57 -3.57
CA VAL A 125 14.14 -0.19 -3.14
C VAL A 125 13.10 0.27 -2.12
N SER A 126 11.81 -0.04 -2.32
CA SER A 126 10.77 0.32 -1.36
C SER A 126 10.92 -0.38 -0.01
N ASP A 127 11.29 -1.65 0.01
CA ASP A 127 11.52 -2.39 1.26
C ASP A 127 12.71 -1.81 2.03
N GLU A 128 13.82 -1.55 1.34
CA GLU A 128 15.02 -1.03 1.97
C GLU A 128 14.88 0.44 2.39
N LEU A 129 14.15 1.27 1.63
CA LEU A 129 13.84 2.63 2.07
C LEU A 129 12.99 2.66 3.34
N ILE A 130 12.06 1.72 3.51
CA ILE A 130 11.29 1.59 4.76
C ILE A 130 12.21 1.15 5.91
N ARG A 131 13.09 0.17 5.67
CA ARG A 131 14.06 -0.29 6.67
C ARG A 131 15.00 0.82 7.14
N VAL A 132 15.46 1.67 6.22
CA VAL A 132 16.35 2.79 6.54
C VAL A 132 15.60 3.93 7.22
N ALA A 133 14.31 4.11 6.93
CA ALA A 133 13.50 5.17 7.52
C ALA A 133 13.21 4.95 9.01
N ILE A 134 13.17 3.70 9.48
CA ILE A 134 12.94 3.39 10.89
C ILE A 134 13.78 2.18 11.31
N LEU A 135 14.79 2.42 12.12
CA LEU A 135 15.72 1.41 12.61
C LEU A 135 15.13 0.63 13.79
N TRP A 136 15.65 -0.58 14.03
CA TRP A 136 15.16 -1.42 15.14
C TRP A 136 15.20 -0.71 16.48
N HIS A 137 16.25 0.05 16.78
CA HIS A 137 16.33 0.78 18.05
C HIS A 137 15.26 1.87 18.19
N GLU A 138 14.87 2.53 17.10
CA GLU A 138 13.82 3.54 17.09
C GLU A 138 12.45 2.88 17.32
N LEU A 139 12.18 1.77 16.62
CA LEU A 139 10.95 0.97 16.82
C LEU A 139 10.84 0.46 18.26
N TRP A 140 11.94 -0.06 18.82
CA TRP A 140 11.95 -0.55 20.19
C TRP A 140 11.81 0.57 21.21
N HIS A 141 12.45 1.73 21.00
CA HIS A 141 12.30 2.88 21.87
C HIS A 141 10.85 3.38 21.92
N GLU A 142 10.25 3.67 20.76
CA GLU A 142 8.85 4.11 20.68
C GLU A 142 7.89 3.05 21.25
N GLY A 143 8.12 1.77 20.90
CA GLY A 143 7.30 0.67 21.37
C GLY A 143 7.33 0.47 22.88
N LEU A 144 8.50 0.60 23.51
CA LEU A 144 8.66 0.49 24.96
C LEU A 144 8.05 1.69 25.69
N GLU A 145 8.16 2.90 25.14
CA GLU A 145 7.53 4.10 25.70
C GLU A 145 6.00 3.95 25.73
N GLU A 146 5.40 3.51 24.61
CA GLU A 146 3.96 3.28 24.52
C GLU A 146 3.51 2.10 25.40
N ALA A 147 4.28 1.01 25.44
CA ALA A 147 3.99 -0.12 26.32
C ALA A 147 4.03 0.27 27.81
N SER A 148 5.01 1.10 28.21
CA SER A 148 5.14 1.64 29.56
C SER A 148 3.94 2.52 29.92
N ARG A 149 3.50 3.40 29.01
CA ARG A 149 2.31 4.24 29.16
C ARG A 149 1.04 3.39 29.40
N LEU A 150 0.86 2.34 28.61
CA LEU A 150 -0.28 1.41 28.75
C LEU A 150 -0.25 0.65 30.07
N TYR A 151 0.92 0.17 30.50
CA TYR A 151 1.05 -0.63 31.71
C TYR A 151 0.96 0.21 32.98
N PHE A 152 1.78 1.25 33.11
CA PHE A 152 1.87 2.06 34.34
C PHE A 152 0.79 3.13 34.42
N GLY A 153 0.42 3.74 33.30
CA GLY A 153 -0.58 4.81 33.24
C GLY A 153 -2.00 4.27 33.22
N GLU A 154 -2.32 3.46 32.20
CA GLU A 154 -3.69 2.99 31.96
C GLU A 154 -4.02 1.64 32.63
N ARG A 155 -3.02 0.96 33.20
CA ARG A 155 -3.14 -0.42 33.74
C ARG A 155 -3.67 -1.43 32.71
N ASN A 156 -3.46 -1.16 31.42
CA ASN A 156 -3.90 -1.99 30.31
C ASN A 156 -2.80 -2.99 29.91
N VAL A 157 -2.73 -4.09 30.65
CA VAL A 157 -1.72 -5.15 30.42
C VAL A 157 -1.90 -5.83 29.07
N LYS A 158 -3.14 -6.01 28.62
CA LYS A 158 -3.43 -6.64 27.32
C LYS A 158 -2.91 -5.77 26.17
N GLY A 159 -3.20 -4.47 26.20
CA GLY A 159 -2.73 -3.51 25.20
C GLY A 159 -1.20 -3.41 25.15
N MET A 160 -0.54 -3.47 26.31
CA MET A 160 0.92 -3.52 26.39
C MET A 160 1.49 -4.73 25.62
N PHE A 161 0.92 -5.93 25.77
CA PHE A 161 1.35 -7.10 25.00
C PHE A 161 1.08 -6.95 23.50
N GLU A 162 -0.09 -6.43 23.12
CA GLU A 162 -0.43 -6.17 21.71
C GLU A 162 0.56 -5.21 21.03
N LYS A 163 1.20 -4.31 21.79
CA LYS A 163 2.27 -3.42 21.30
C LYS A 163 3.64 -4.09 21.19
N LEU A 164 4.03 -4.93 22.16
CA LEU A 164 5.37 -5.54 22.19
C LEU A 164 5.49 -6.81 21.33
N GLU A 165 4.41 -7.57 21.15
CA GLU A 165 4.42 -8.83 20.39
C GLU A 165 4.95 -8.67 18.95
N PRO A 166 4.51 -7.67 18.14
CA PRO A 166 5.05 -7.48 16.80
C PRO A 166 6.55 -7.17 16.77
N LEU A 167 7.08 -6.49 17.80
CA LEU A 167 8.50 -6.16 17.91
C LEU A 167 9.35 -7.40 18.23
N HIS A 168 8.87 -8.26 19.12
CA HIS A 168 9.51 -9.55 19.34
C HIS A 168 9.46 -10.44 18.09
N ALA A 169 8.32 -10.49 17.40
CA ALA A 169 8.18 -11.23 16.13
C ALA A 169 9.14 -10.69 15.05
N MET A 170 9.47 -9.40 15.08
CA MET A 170 10.48 -8.82 14.19
C MET A 170 11.88 -9.35 14.51
N ILE A 171 12.31 -9.35 15.77
CA ILE A 171 13.63 -9.88 16.17
C ILE A 171 13.75 -11.38 15.85
N GLN A 172 12.68 -12.16 16.06
CA GLN A 172 12.67 -13.61 15.81
C GLN A 172 12.94 -13.97 14.34
N LYS A 173 12.69 -13.06 13.39
CA LYS A 173 13.06 -13.26 11.97
C LYS A 173 14.57 -13.26 11.73
N GLY A 174 15.35 -12.80 12.71
CA GLY A 174 16.79 -12.68 12.65
C GLY A 174 17.27 -11.39 11.99
N PRO A 175 18.51 -10.95 12.30
CA PRO A 175 19.09 -9.77 11.71
C PRO A 175 19.47 -10.01 10.24
N GLN A 176 19.20 -9.02 9.39
CA GLN A 176 19.50 -9.03 7.95
C GLN A 176 20.60 -8.04 7.57
N THR A 177 20.81 -6.99 8.39
CA THR A 177 21.83 -5.96 8.16
C THR A 177 22.84 -5.89 9.30
N LEU A 178 24.01 -5.28 9.06
CA LEU A 178 25.04 -5.10 10.10
C LEU A 178 24.51 -4.34 11.32
N LYS A 179 23.66 -3.32 11.12
CA LYS A 179 23.05 -2.56 12.22
C LYS A 179 22.08 -3.40 13.04
N GLU A 180 21.27 -4.24 12.40
CA GLU A 180 20.38 -5.19 13.07
C GLU A 180 21.18 -6.25 13.84
N THR A 181 22.28 -6.73 13.27
CA THR A 181 23.20 -7.64 13.95
C THR A 181 23.78 -7.01 15.21
N SER A 182 24.26 -5.76 15.14
CA SER A 182 24.75 -5.05 16.31
C SER A 182 23.67 -4.85 17.38
N PHE A 183 22.44 -4.53 16.98
CA PHE A 183 21.31 -4.42 17.91
C PHE A 183 21.02 -5.76 18.61
N ASN A 184 20.95 -6.85 17.84
CA ASN A 184 20.66 -8.16 18.37
C ASN A 184 21.77 -8.68 19.29
N GLN A 185 23.03 -8.38 18.98
CA GLN A 185 24.18 -8.69 19.84
C GLN A 185 24.15 -7.92 21.16
N ALA A 186 23.74 -6.64 21.13
CA ALA A 186 23.71 -5.80 22.32
C ALA A 186 22.51 -6.07 23.23
N TYR A 187 21.31 -6.26 22.67
CA TYR A 187 20.05 -6.26 23.43
C TYR A 187 19.19 -7.52 23.21
N GLY A 188 19.51 -8.35 22.21
CA GLY A 188 18.64 -9.45 21.79
C GLY A 188 18.38 -10.48 22.89
N ARG A 189 19.38 -10.80 23.70
CA ARG A 189 19.26 -11.72 24.84
C ARG A 189 18.28 -11.18 25.90
N ASP A 190 18.47 -9.93 26.31
CA ASP A 190 17.64 -9.31 27.35
C ASP A 190 16.17 -9.22 26.92
N LEU A 191 15.94 -8.88 25.64
CA LEU A 191 14.59 -8.86 25.06
C LEU A 191 13.97 -10.25 24.99
N GLN A 192 14.75 -11.29 24.70
CA GLN A 192 14.26 -12.67 24.69
C GLN A 192 13.88 -13.14 26.10
N ASP A 193 14.74 -12.87 27.10
CA ASP A 193 14.47 -13.20 28.49
C ASP A 193 13.22 -12.46 28.99
N ALA A 194 13.08 -11.17 28.66
CA ALA A 194 11.88 -10.38 28.97
C ALA A 194 10.61 -10.98 28.33
N GLN A 195 10.70 -11.42 27.07
CA GLN A 195 9.58 -12.08 26.38
C GLN A 195 9.16 -13.37 27.10
N GLU A 196 10.12 -14.15 27.60
CA GLU A 196 9.84 -15.39 28.33
C GLU A 196 9.07 -15.11 29.62
N TRP A 197 9.48 -14.10 30.40
CA TRP A 197 8.75 -13.66 31.59
C TRP A 197 7.34 -13.16 31.26
N CYS A 198 7.20 -12.38 30.20
CA CYS A 198 5.90 -11.96 29.68
C CYS A 198 5.02 -13.16 29.29
N GLY A 199 5.60 -14.21 28.72
CA GLY A 199 4.93 -15.46 28.38
C GLY A 199 4.46 -16.26 29.60
N ARG A 200 5.23 -16.24 30.70
CA ARG A 200 4.87 -16.90 31.96
C ARG A 200 3.77 -16.18 32.74
N TYR A 201 3.61 -14.87 32.51
CA TYR A 201 2.58 -14.06 33.16
C TYR A 201 1.18 -14.28 32.56
N LYS A 202 1.11 -14.62 31.27
CA LYS A 202 -0.15 -14.94 30.58
C LYS A 202 -0.76 -16.24 31.08
#